data_AF-A0A367EB35-F1
#
_entry.id   AF-A0A367EB35-F1
#
_cell.length_a   1.000
_cell.length_b   1.000
_cell.length_c   1.000
_cell.angle_alpha   90.00
_cell.angle_beta   90.00
_cell.angle_gamma   90.00
#
_symmetry.space_group_name_H-M   'P 1'
#
loop_
_entity.id
_entity.type
_entity.pdbx_description
1 polymer ?
#
loop_
_entity_poly.entity_id
_entity_poly.type
_entity_poly.pdbx_seq_one_letter_code
_entity_poly.pdbx_strand_id
1 'polypeptide(L)' 'FYQASFCSIQRDPTSRTYYDRKRAEGKRHHQALIALARRKANVLYAMLRDRQPFQHRPPLRLIA' A
#
# COMPACT_ATOMS: atom_id res chain seq x y z
N PHE A 1 5.95 -7.78 7.29
CA PHE A 1 5.12 -7.14 6.24
C PHE A 1 5.19 -7.78 4.84
N TYR A 2 6.20 -8.59 4.51
CA TYR A 2 6.28 -9.23 3.18
C TYR A 2 5.07 -10.12 2.88
N GLN A 3 4.80 -11.12 3.73
CA GLN A 3 3.63 -12.02 3.58
C GLN A 3 2.30 -11.25 3.53
N ALA A 4 2.12 -10.27 4.41
CA ALA A 4 0.92 -9.41 4.39
C ALA A 4 0.76 -8.67 3.05
N SER A 5 1.85 -8.24 2.42
CA SER A 5 1.83 -7.59 1.11
C SER A 5 1.47 -8.59 0.01
N PHE A 6 2.09 -9.78 0.02
CA PHE A 6 1.82 -10.86 -0.92
C PHE A 6 0.35 -11.34 -0.87
N CYS A 7 -0.23 -11.49 0.31
CA CYS A 7 -1.65 -11.83 0.42
C CYS A 7 -2.55 -10.67 -0.05
N SER A 8 -2.16 -9.42 0.25
CA SER A 8 -3.01 -8.26 -0.08
C SER A 8 -3.12 -7.96 -1.57
N ILE A 9 -2.11 -8.28 -2.39
CA ILE A 9 -2.21 -8.08 -3.84
C ILE A 9 -3.29 -8.94 -4.50
N GLN A 10 -3.79 -9.98 -3.81
CA GLN A 10 -4.88 -10.83 -4.28
C GLN A 10 -6.27 -10.35 -3.83
N ARG A 11 -6.36 -9.56 -2.76
CA ARG A 11 -7.62 -9.24 -2.06
C ARG A 11 -7.95 -7.76 -1.98
N ASP A 12 -6.97 -6.89 -2.16
CA ASP A 12 -7.13 -5.44 -2.08
C ASP A 12 -6.74 -4.79 -3.42
N PRO A 13 -7.69 -4.23 -4.17
CA PRO A 13 -7.43 -3.52 -5.42
C PRO A 13 -6.39 -2.41 -5.28
N THR A 14 -6.37 -1.66 -4.16
CA THR A 14 -5.42 -0.57 -3.94
C THR A 14 -3.99 -1.09 -3.81
N SER A 15 -3.83 -2.22 -3.10
CA SER A 15 -2.54 -2.93 -2.99
C SER A 15 -2.10 -3.48 -4.35
N ARG A 16 -3.03 -4.07 -5.13
CA ARG A 16 -2.77 -4.59 -6.48
C ARG A 16 -2.32 -3.50 -7.44
N THR A 17 -3.05 -2.38 -7.54
CA THR A 17 -2.69 -1.25 -8.40
C THR A 17 -1.32 -0.68 -8.07
N TYR A 18 -0.99 -0.56 -6.77
CA TYR A 18 0.34 -0.11 -6.36
C TYR A 18 1.44 -1.10 -6.76
N TYR A 19 1.21 -2.40 -6.54
CA TYR A 19 2.15 -3.44 -6.94
C TYR A 19 2.38 -3.44 -8.47
N ASP A 20 1.30 -3.38 -9.26
CA ASP A 20 1.38 -3.37 -10.72
C ASP A 20 2.12 -2.13 -11.23
N ARG A 21 1.88 -0.96 -10.64
CA ARG A 21 2.66 0.25 -10.93
C ARG A 21 4.16 0.03 -10.67
N LYS A 22 4.52 -0.60 -9.54
CA LYS A 22 5.93 -0.93 -9.25
C LYS A 22 6.52 -1.93 -10.23
N ARG A 23 5.72 -2.88 -10.73
CA ARG A 23 6.13 -3.81 -11.80
C ARG A 23 6.35 -3.06 -13.12
N ALA A 24 5.47 -2.13 -13.48
CA ALA A 24 5.59 -1.28 -14.67
C ALA A 24 6.80 -0.33 -14.60
N GLU A 25 7.19 0.13 -13.41
CA GLU A 25 8.45 0.85 -13.16
C GLU A 25 9.72 -0.05 -13.27
N GLY A 26 9.58 -1.31 -13.72
CA GLY A 26 10.69 -2.24 -13.93
C GLY A 26 11.17 -2.98 -12.67
N LYS A 27 10.52 -2.79 -11.51
CA LYS A 27 10.91 -3.50 -10.28
C LYS A 27 10.57 -4.98 -10.36
N ARG A 28 11.48 -5.85 -9.93
CA ARG A 28 11.24 -7.30 -9.79
C ARG A 28 10.13 -7.57 -8.77
N HIS A 29 9.49 -8.75 -8.85
CA HIS A 29 8.41 -9.16 -7.94
C HIS A 29 8.72 -8.87 -6.45
N HIS A 30 9.89 -9.30 -5.99
CA HIS A 30 10.30 -9.14 -4.59
C HIS A 30 10.49 -7.66 -4.23
N GLN A 31 11.06 -6.86 -5.14
CA GLN A 31 11.23 -5.42 -4.94
C GLN A 31 9.88 -4.68 -4.89
N ALA A 32 8.93 -5.06 -5.75
CA ALA A 32 7.58 -4.50 -5.73
C ALA A 32 6.83 -4.85 -4.44
N LEU A 33 6.97 -6.10 -3.96
CA LEU A 33 6.40 -6.51 -2.67
C LEU A 33 7.04 -5.80 -1.48
N ILE A 34 8.37 -5.60 -1.49
CA ILE A 34 9.06 -4.85 -0.43
C ILE A 34 8.62 -3.37 -0.44
N ALA A 35 8.46 -2.76 -1.61
CA ALA A 35 7.95 -1.40 -1.74
C ALA A 35 6.52 -1.28 -1.20
N LEU A 36 5.66 -2.26 -1.47
CA LEU A 36 4.31 -2.33 -0.90
C LEU A 36 4.34 -2.55 0.61
N ALA A 37 5.20 -3.44 1.10
CA ALA A 37 5.39 -3.72 2.52
C ALA A 37 5.80 -2.47 3.29
N ARG A 38 6.71 -1.67 2.73
CA ARG A 38 7.13 -0.39 3.32
C ARG A 38 5.98 0.62 3.37
N ARG A 39 5.17 0.71 2.31
CA ARG A 39 3.96 1.55 2.32
C ARG A 39 2.98 1.13 3.42
N LYS A 40 2.73 -0.17 3.59
CA LYS A 40 1.83 -0.70 4.64
C LYS A 40 2.38 -0.45 6.04
N ALA A 41 3.70 -0.60 6.23
CA ALA A 41 4.35 -0.28 7.49
C ALA A 41 4.22 1.20 7.86
N ASN A 42 4.34 2.12 6.88
CA ASN A 42 4.12 3.55 7.11
C ASN A 42 2.67 3.85 7.56
N VAL A 43 1.68 3.17 6.98
CA VAL A 43 0.27 3.32 7.41
C VAL A 43 0.09 2.84 8.85
N LEU A 44 0.62 1.66 9.19
CA LEU A 44 0.52 1.16 10.56
C LEU A 44 1.23 2.09 11.55
N TYR A 45 2.41 2.60 11.19
CA TYR A 45 3.13 3.58 11.99
C TYR A 45 2.30 4.84 12.23
N ALA A 46 1.66 5.40 11.19
CA ALA A 46 0.80 6.57 11.32
C ALA A 46 -0.41 6.30 12.24
N MET A 47 -1.05 5.13 12.11
CA MET A 47 -2.17 4.75 12.99
C MET A 47 -1.75 4.69 14.46
N LEU A 48 -0.58 4.11 14.74
CA LEU A 48 -0.05 4.00 16.11
C LEU A 48 0.37 5.36 16.67
N ARG A 49 1.03 6.20 15.84
CA ARG A 49 1.47 7.54 16.22
C ARG A 49 0.30 8.45 16.55
N ASP A 50 -0.71 8.47 15.69
CA ASP A 50 -1.84 9.41 15.79
C ASP A 50 -2.98 8.83 16.65
N ARG A 51 -2.87 7.55 17.04
CA ARG A 51 -3.91 6.77 17.74
C ARG A 51 -5.26 6.81 17.01
N GLN A 52 -5.21 6.86 15.68
CA GLN A 52 -6.40 6.88 14.82
C GLN A 52 -6.50 5.57 14.03
N PRO A 53 -7.70 4.99 13.91
CA PRO A 53 -7.91 3.81 13.09
C PRO A 53 -7.66 4.13 11.61
N PHE A 54 -7.34 3.10 10.83
CA PHE A 54 -7.21 3.24 9.38
C PHE A 54 -8.54 3.70 8.79
N GLN A 55 -8.50 4.78 8.01
CA GLN A 55 -9.63 5.23 7.21
C GLN A 55 -9.29 5.02 5.73
N HIS A 56 -10.16 4.30 5.02
CA HIS A 56 -10.07 4.19 3.57
C HIS A 56 -10.55 5.50 2.94
N ARG A 57 -9.73 6.55 3.04
CA ARG A 57 -10.09 7.87 2.53
C ARG A 57 -10.04 7.84 1.01
N PRO A 58 -11.15 8.07 0.29
CA PRO A 58 -11.07 8.30 -1.15
C PRO A 58 -10.15 9.51 -1.40
N PRO A 59 -9.40 9.54 -2.51
CA PRO A 59 -8.58 10.70 -2.83
C PRO A 59 -9.48 11.92 -2.82
N LEU A 60 -9.12 12.92 -2.00
CA LEU A 60 -9.84 14.18 -1.94
C LEU A 60 -9.84 14.78 -3.35
N ARG A 61 -10.97 14.73 -4.05
CA ARG A 61 -11.18 15.58 -5.22
C ARG A 61 -11.31 16.99 -4.64
N LEU A 62 -10.24 17.77 -4.72
CA LEU A 62 -10.33 19.20 -4.59
C LEU A 62 -11.16 19.67 -5.80
N ILE A 63 -12.45 19.92 -5.58
CA ILE A 63 -13.30 20.55 -6.58
C ILE A 63 -13.06 22.04 -6.38
N ALA A 64 -12.44 22.68 -7.38
CA ALA A 64 -12.36 24.13 -7.48
C ALA A 64 -13.69 24.68 -8.01
#